data_AF-A0A820S1R2-F1
#
_entry.id   AF-A0A820S1R2-F1
#
_cell.length_a   1.000
_cell.length_b   1.000
_cell.length_c   1.000
_cell.angle_alpha   90.00
_cell.angle_beta   90.00
_cell.angle_gamma   90.00
#
_symmetry.space_group_name_H-M   'P 1'
#
loop_
_entity.id
_entity.type
_entity.pdbx_description
1 polymer ?
#
loop_
_entity_poly.entity_id
_entity_poly.type
_entity_poly.pdbx_seq_one_letter_code
_entity_poly.pdbx_strand_id
1 'polypeptide(L)'
;DSEVQLLREKSSSNNTRFINEYLIRRHIDQEDFMEVRVAVTGNVDAGKSTLLGVLTHGVLDDGRGIARQKLFRHKHEMETGRTSSVGNDILGFDTQGAIVNRP
;
A
#
# COMPACT_ATOMS: atom_id res chain seq x y z
N ASP A 1 -0.50 -12.85 20.81
CA ASP A 1 0.50 -13.49 21.71
C ASP A 1 1.92 -13.02 21.41
N SER A 2 2.79 -12.91 22.42
CA SER A 2 4.21 -12.52 22.23
C SER A 2 5.13 -13.67 22.62
N GLU A 3 6.15 -13.91 21.81
CA GLU A 3 7.22 -14.87 22.09
C GLU A 3 8.32 -14.16 22.89
N VAL A 4 8.76 -14.78 23.99
CA VAL A 4 9.84 -14.26 24.85
C VAL A 4 10.99 -15.26 24.85
N GLN A 5 12.17 -14.80 24.45
CA GLN A 5 13.39 -15.62 24.43
C GLN A 5 14.46 -14.99 25.33
N LEU A 6 15.05 -15.77 26.24
CA LEU A 6 16.23 -15.35 27.00
C LEU A 6 17.46 -15.38 26.08
N LEU A 7 18.09 -14.23 25.87
CA LEU A 7 19.30 -14.11 25.04
C LEU A 7 20.56 -14.34 25.86
N ARG A 8 20.57 -13.81 27.09
CA ARG A 8 21.76 -13.82 27.93
C ARG A 8 21.38 -13.72 29.39
N GLU A 9 22.06 -14.49 30.22
CA GLU A 9 22.05 -14.36 31.67
C GLU A 9 23.49 -14.14 32.15
N LYS A 10 23.70 -13.13 32.99
CA LYS A 10 24.98 -12.86 33.64
C LYS A 10 24.76 -12.78 35.15
N SER A 11 25.39 -13.69 35.89
CA SER A 11 25.42 -13.65 37.35
C SER A 11 26.58 -12.80 37.86
N SER A 12 26.36 -12.15 39.00
CA SER A 12 27.43 -11.51 39.79
C SER A 12 28.31 -12.59 40.43
N SER A 13 29.56 -12.27 40.76
CA SER A 13 30.55 -13.21 41.36
C SER A 13 30.05 -13.95 42.60
N ASN A 14 29.13 -13.34 43.35
CA ASN A 14 28.58 -13.91 44.57
C ASN A 14 27.21 -14.58 44.35
N ASN A 15 26.76 -14.75 43.10
CA ASN A 15 25.44 -15.28 42.71
C ASN A 15 24.23 -14.60 43.38
N THR A 16 24.40 -13.39 43.93
CA THR A 16 23.31 -12.66 44.61
C THR A 16 22.51 -11.75 43.68
N ARG A 17 22.99 -11.52 42.45
CA ARG A 17 22.35 -10.65 41.46
C ARG A 17 22.54 -11.23 40.06
N PHE A 18 21.51 -11.10 39.24
CA PHE A 18 21.49 -11.54 37.86
C PHE A 18 21.05 -10.39 36.96
N ILE A 19 21.61 -10.34 35.75
CA ILE A 19 21.16 -9.48 34.66
C ILE A 19 20.77 -10.39 33.51
N ASN A 20 19.51 -10.28 33.10
CA ASN A 20 18.94 -11.09 32.02
C ASN A 20 18.53 -10.17 30.86
N GLU A 21 19.00 -10.50 29.67
CA GLU A 21 18.55 -9.87 28.42
C GLU A 21 17.51 -10.78 27.77
N TYR A 22 16.32 -10.22 27.54
CA TYR A 22 15.22 -10.90 26.85
C TYR A 22 14.96 -10.25 25.51
N LEU A 23 14.75 -11.09 24.49
CA LEU A 23 14.14 -10.68 23.23
C LEU A 23 12.63 -10.91 23.33
N ILE A 24 11.86 -9.84 23.20
CA ILE A 24 10.40 -9.91 23.15
C ILE A 24 10.00 -9.68 21.69
N ARG A 25 9.46 -10.70 21.05
CA ARG A 25 8.87 -10.59 19.71
C ARG A 25 7.36 -10.60 19.84
N ARG A 26 6.73 -9.49 19.47
CA ARG A 26 5.28 -9.46 19.32
C ARG A 26 4.95 -10.09 17.97
N HIS A 27 4.20 -11.18 17.97
CA HIS A 27 3.57 -11.62 16.73
C HIS A 27 2.50 -10.58 16.39
N ILE A 28 2.61 -10.00 15.18
CA ILE A 28 1.50 -9.27 14.60
C ILE A 28 0.45 -10.33 14.34
N ASP A 29 -0.71 -10.23 14.98
CA ASP A 29 -1.83 -11.15 14.71
C ASP A 29 -2.09 -11.08 13.20
N GLN A 30 -2.15 -12.25 12.54
CA GLN A 30 -2.50 -12.38 11.12
C GLN A 30 -3.98 -12.01 10.90
N GLU A 31 -4.35 -10.76 11.13
CA GLU A 31 -5.26 -10.11 10.18
C GLU A 31 -4.39 -9.70 9.00
N ASP A 32 -3.93 -10.69 8.23
CA ASP A 32 -3.24 -10.46 6.97
C ASP A 32 -4.18 -9.61 6.12
N PHE A 33 -3.83 -8.34 5.93
CA PHE A 33 -4.55 -7.51 4.98
C PHE A 33 -4.41 -8.17 3.62
N MET A 34 -5.54 -8.50 2.99
CA MET A 34 -5.53 -9.13 1.68
C MET A 34 -5.10 -8.10 0.63
N GLU A 35 -3.85 -8.17 0.19
CA GLU A 35 -3.33 -7.32 -0.88
C GLU A 35 -3.44 -8.05 -2.23
N VAL A 36 -4.10 -7.42 -3.20
CA VAL A 36 -4.16 -7.89 -4.59
C VAL A 36 -3.53 -6.85 -5.48
N ARG A 37 -2.54 -7.25 -6.29
CA ARG A 37 -1.88 -6.39 -7.28
C ARG A 37 -2.42 -6.67 -8.66
N VAL A 38 -3.09 -5.67 -9.25
CA VAL A 38 -3.67 -5.77 -10.58
C VAL A 38 -2.89 -4.87 -11.53
N ALA A 39 -2.39 -5.45 -12.63
CA ALA A 39 -1.76 -4.71 -13.71
C ALA A 39 -2.76 -4.49 -14.85
N VAL A 40 -2.90 -3.25 -15.30
CA VAL A 40 -3.74 -2.91 -16.47
C VAL A 40 -2.84 -2.70 -17.68
N THR A 41 -3.02 -3.53 -18.71
CA THR A 41 -2.27 -3.48 -19.97
C THR A 41 -3.21 -3.43 -21.17
N GLY A 42 -2.68 -3.03 -22.32
CA GLY A 42 -3.45 -2.91 -23.57
C GLY A 42 -2.97 -1.77 -24.46
N ASN A 43 -3.58 -1.67 -25.64
CA ASN A 43 -3.17 -0.71 -26.67
C ASN A 43 -3.34 0.76 -26.25
N VAL A 44 -2.69 1.67 -26.98
CA VAL A 44 -2.92 3.11 -26.84
C VAL A 44 -4.42 3.42 -27.04
N ASP A 45 -4.94 4.37 -26.28
CA ASP A 45 -6.34 4.82 -26.31
C ASP A 45 -7.42 3.80 -25.88
N ALA A 46 -7.02 2.62 -25.37
CA ALA A 46 -7.94 1.63 -24.80
C ALA A 46 -8.61 2.04 -23.47
N GLY A 47 -8.44 3.29 -23.01
CA GLY A 47 -9.06 3.79 -21.78
C GLY A 47 -8.42 3.30 -20.47
N LYS A 48 -7.24 2.68 -20.49
CA LYS A 48 -6.55 2.14 -19.30
C LYS A 48 -6.44 3.15 -18.15
N SER A 49 -5.86 4.30 -18.44
CA SER A 49 -5.62 5.36 -17.46
C SER A 49 -6.92 6.05 -17.05
N THR A 50 -7.91 6.09 -17.95
CA THR A 50 -9.25 6.57 -17.61
C THR A 50 -9.92 5.64 -16.59
N LEU A 51 -9.91 4.33 -16.84
CA LEU A 51 -10.49 3.33 -15.93
C LEU A 51 -9.81 3.38 -14.55
N LEU A 52 -8.48 3.40 -14.51
CA LEU A 52 -7.74 3.54 -13.26
C LEU A 52 -8.14 4.83 -12.53
N GLY A 53 -8.17 5.97 -13.22
CA GLY A 53 -8.53 7.25 -12.62
C GLY A 53 -9.94 7.25 -12.02
N VAL A 54 -10.91 6.63 -12.70
CA VAL A 54 -12.29 6.50 -12.18
C VAL A 54 -12.33 5.62 -10.93
N LEU A 55 -11.69 4.45 -10.97
CA LEU A 55 -11.71 3.49 -9.86
C LEU A 55 -10.98 4.01 -8.62
N THR A 56 -9.86 4.71 -8.80
CA THR A 56 -8.99 5.11 -7.69
C THR A 56 -9.34 6.47 -7.10
N HIS A 57 -9.99 7.35 -7.88
CA HIS A 57 -10.36 8.70 -7.42
C HIS A 57 -11.87 8.94 -7.30
N GLY A 58 -12.71 7.96 -7.64
CA GLY A 58 -14.17 8.03 -7.47
C GLY A 58 -14.86 9.10 -8.32
N VAL A 59 -14.20 9.62 -9.36
CA VAL A 59 -14.75 10.64 -10.26
C VAL A 59 -15.00 10.02 -11.62
N LEU A 60 -16.23 10.14 -12.13
CA LEU A 60 -16.57 9.73 -13.49
C LEU A 60 -15.83 10.59 -14.51
N ASP A 61 -15.31 9.95 -15.55
CA ASP A 61 -14.67 10.66 -16.65
C ASP A 61 -15.73 11.37 -17.50
N ASP A 62 -15.41 12.58 -17.96
CA ASP A 62 -16.30 13.39 -18.79
C ASP A 62 -16.04 13.21 -20.29
N GLY A 63 -15.24 12.20 -20.66
CA GLY A 63 -14.78 11.95 -22.03
C GLY A 63 -13.66 12.91 -22.49
N ARG A 64 -13.28 13.89 -21.67
CA ARG A 64 -12.14 14.79 -21.92
C ARG A 64 -10.91 14.42 -21.07
N GLY A 65 -11.00 13.31 -20.34
CA GLY A 65 -9.89 12.75 -19.57
C GLY A 65 -9.70 13.38 -18.20
N ILE A 66 -10.73 14.00 -17.61
CA ILE A 66 -10.68 14.53 -16.23
C ILE A 66 -10.22 13.45 -15.24
N ALA A 67 -10.71 12.21 -15.38
CA ALA A 67 -10.31 11.12 -14.48
C ALA A 67 -8.84 10.74 -14.68
N ARG A 68 -8.40 10.64 -15.94
CA ARG A 68 -7.01 10.31 -16.31
C ARG A 68 -6.01 11.39 -15.90
N GLN A 69 -6.39 12.67 -15.94
CA GLN A 69 -5.50 13.79 -15.60
C GLN A 69 -4.92 13.68 -14.19
N LYS A 70 -5.67 13.09 -13.24
CA LYS A 70 -5.21 12.84 -11.88
C LYS A 70 -4.04 11.85 -11.79
N LEU A 71 -3.83 11.06 -12.83
CA LEU A 71 -2.75 10.07 -12.90
C LEU A 71 -1.46 10.61 -13.56
N PHE A 72 -1.51 11.79 -14.18
CA PHE A 72 -0.33 12.34 -14.85
C PHE A 72 0.71 12.81 -13.83
N ARG A 73 1.94 12.38 -14.05
CA ARG A 73 3.09 12.67 -13.17
C ARG A 73 4.07 13.65 -13.81
N HIS A 74 4.10 13.70 -15.13
CA HIS A 74 5.05 14.53 -15.87
C HIS A 74 4.34 15.60 -16.69
N LYS A 75 5.00 16.75 -16.86
CA LYS A 75 4.46 17.89 -17.59
C LYS A 75 4.02 17.52 -19.01
N HIS A 76 4.82 16.73 -19.72
CA HIS A 76 4.49 16.29 -21.08
C HIS A 76 3.28 15.37 -21.13
N GLU A 77 2.94 14.65 -20.04
CA GLU A 77 1.71 13.85 -19.97
C GLU A 77 0.47 14.76 -19.88
N MET A 78 0.57 15.86 -19.12
CA MET A 78 -0.48 16.88 -19.04
C MET A 78 -0.67 17.60 -20.38
N GLU A 79 0.43 17.97 -21.05
CA GLU A 79 0.41 18.68 -22.33
C GLU A 79 -0.14 17.81 -23.48
N THR A 80 0.25 16.53 -23.53
CA THR A 80 -0.14 15.61 -24.61
C THR A 80 -1.42 14.83 -24.33
N GLY A 81 -1.86 14.78 -23.07
CA GLY A 81 -2.95 13.91 -22.62
C GLY A 81 -2.61 12.42 -22.67
N ARG A 82 -1.33 12.04 -22.79
CA ARG A 82 -0.89 10.64 -22.88
C ARG A 82 -0.08 10.22 -21.66
N THR A 83 -0.40 9.07 -21.08
CA THR A 83 0.45 8.46 -20.05
C THR A 83 1.70 7.86 -20.67
N SER A 84 2.86 8.27 -20.16
CA SER A 84 4.19 7.84 -20.59
C SER A 84 4.94 7.04 -19.51
N SER A 85 4.42 7.06 -18.28
CA SER A 85 5.02 6.46 -17.10
C SER A 85 4.14 5.35 -16.52
N VAL A 86 4.77 4.44 -15.77
CA VAL A 86 4.06 3.41 -15.02
C VAL A 86 3.58 4.02 -13.70
N GLY A 87 2.27 4.09 -13.53
CA GLY A 87 1.59 4.55 -12.32
C GLY A 87 1.20 3.39 -11.42
N ASN A 88 1.24 3.62 -10.11
CA ASN A 88 0.66 2.75 -9.11
C ASN A 88 -0.33 3.58 -8.30
N ASP A 89 -1.53 3.05 -8.12
CA ASP A 89 -2.60 3.63 -7.31
C ASP A 89 -3.11 2.56 -6.35
N ILE A 90 -3.56 3.00 -5.17
CA ILE A 90 -4.06 2.10 -4.13
C ILE A 90 -5.56 2.27 -4.03
N LEU A 91 -6.30 1.16 -3.97
CA LEU A 91 -7.72 1.11 -3.64
C LEU A 91 -7.89 0.27 -2.39
N GLY A 92 -8.32 0.90 -1.30
CA GLY A 92 -8.52 0.29 0.00
C GLY A 92 -10.00 0.03 0.26
N PHE A 93 -10.27 -1.09 0.91
CA PHE A 93 -11.61 -1.51 1.32
C PHE A 93 -11.64 -1.79 2.82
N ASP A 94 -12.76 -1.46 3.47
CA ASP A 94 -13.02 -1.91 4.84
C ASP A 94 -13.55 -3.36 4.87
N THR A 95 -13.85 -3.86 6.06
CA THR A 95 -14.38 -5.21 6.28
C THR A 95 -15.76 -5.45 5.67
N GLN A 96 -16.48 -4.39 5.28
CA GLN A 96 -17.77 -4.45 4.60
C GLN A 96 -17.63 -4.27 3.07
N GLY A 97 -16.41 -4.11 2.57
CA GLY A 97 -16.14 -3.87 1.15
C GLY A 97 -16.41 -2.43 0.70
N ALA A 98 -16.56 -1.48 1.63
CA ALA A 98 -16.70 -0.07 1.27
C ALA A 98 -15.33 0.57 1.03
N ILE A 99 -15.25 1.46 0.04
CA ILE A 99 -14.01 2.17 -0.31
C ILE A 99 -13.64 3.14 0.82
N VAL A 100 -12.42 2.99 1.34
CA VAL A 100 -11.86 3.87 2.37
C VAL A 100 -10.94 4.96 1.81
N ASN A 101 -10.51 4.82 0.56
CA ASN A 101 -9.67 5.78 -0.14
C ASN A 101 -10.55 6.85 -0.80
N ARG A 102 -11.12 7.76 -0.02
CA ARG A 102 -11.77 8.96 -0.56
C ARG A 102 -10.75 10.11 -0.54
N PRO A 103 -10.28 10.59 -1.70
CA PRO A 103 -9.38 11.74 -1.76
C PRO A 103 -10.06 13.04 -1.30
#